data_AF-A0A662BRJ7-F1
#
_entry.id   AF-A0A662BRJ7-F1
#
_cell.length_a   1.000
_cell.length_b   1.000
_cell.length_c   1.000
_cell.angle_alpha   90.00
_cell.angle_beta   90.00
_cell.angle_gamma   90.00
#
_symmetry.space_group_name_H-M   'P 1'
#
loop_
_entity.id
_entity.type
_entity.pdbx_description
1 polymer ?
#
loop_
_entity_poly.entity_id
_entity_poly.type
_entity_poly.pdbx_seq_one_letter_code
_entity_poly.pdbx_strand_id
1 'polypeptide(L)'
;MGKYDKNFITKITLIATLGGLLFGYDTAVVSGTVGALESFFIIPRGLDEFAANSLLGFTVSGALIGCIIGGISGGLVAKKLGRKNGMVLAATLFLISAIGSAIPEIGFAEIGSGSHIHLTSFIIYRIIGGIGVGLASMLSPMYIAEMAPAEK
;
A
#
# COMPACT_ATOMS: atom_id res chain seq x y z
N MET A 1 -36.52 -17.05 4.04
CA MET A 1 -35.17 -16.45 4.08
C MET A 1 -34.39 -17.09 5.20
N GLY A 2 -33.33 -17.84 4.87
CA GLY A 2 -32.54 -18.56 5.88
C GLY A 2 -31.84 -17.60 6.84
N LYS A 3 -31.81 -17.92 8.14
CA LYS A 3 -31.02 -17.20 9.14
C LYS A 3 -29.58 -17.07 8.62
N TYR A 4 -29.18 -15.88 8.22
CA TYR A 4 -27.77 -15.60 8.00
C TYR A 4 -27.02 -15.92 9.29
N ASP A 5 -26.01 -16.78 9.20
CA ASP A 5 -25.18 -17.11 10.35
C ASP A 5 -24.40 -15.84 10.73
N LYS A 6 -24.83 -15.19 11.82
CA LYS A 6 -24.24 -13.94 12.30
C LYS A 6 -22.72 -14.11 12.51
N ASN A 7 -22.28 -15.30 12.94
CA ASN A 7 -20.86 -15.59 13.16
C ASN A 7 -20.09 -15.60 11.83
N PHE A 8 -20.71 -16.07 10.75
CA PHE A 8 -20.10 -16.06 9.43
C PHE A 8 -19.91 -14.62 8.92
N ILE A 9 -20.94 -13.78 9.03
CA ILE A 9 -20.88 -12.37 8.60
C ILE A 9 -19.82 -11.61 9.41
N THR A 10 -19.78 -11.77 10.73
CA THR A 10 -18.76 -11.11 11.55
C THR A 10 -17.34 -11.51 11.15
N LYS A 11 -17.09 -12.78 10.86
CA LYS A 11 -15.76 -13.25 10.41
C LYS A 11 -15.34 -12.62 9.08
N ILE A 12 -16.24 -12.59 8.08
CA ILE A 12 -15.91 -11.99 6.78
C ILE A 12 -15.70 -10.49 6.88
N THR A 13 -16.48 -9.78 7.71
CA THR A 13 -16.29 -8.34 7.95
C THR A 13 -14.94 -8.10 8.61
N LEU A 14 -14.58 -8.88 9.64
CA LEU A 14 -13.30 -8.72 10.33
C LEU A 14 -12.11 -8.92 9.39
N ILE A 15 -12.17 -9.94 8.53
CA ILE A 15 -11.15 -10.17 7.49
C ILE A 15 -11.13 -9.02 6.47
N ALA A 16 -12.29 -8.56 6.01
CA ALA A 16 -12.37 -7.45 5.05
C ALA A 16 -11.84 -6.13 5.63
N THR A 17 -12.06 -5.87 6.91
CA THR A 17 -11.55 -4.67 7.59
C THR A 17 -10.02 -4.65 7.72
N LEU A 18 -9.33 -5.78 7.52
CA LEU A 18 -7.87 -5.81 7.42
C LEU A 18 -7.37 -4.95 6.25
N GLY A 19 -8.16 -4.75 5.19
CA GLY A 19 -7.80 -3.80 4.13
C GLY A 19 -7.71 -2.35 4.64
N GLY A 20 -8.63 -1.96 5.52
CA GLY A 20 -8.59 -0.66 6.20
C GLY A 20 -7.45 -0.55 7.23
N LEU A 21 -7.17 -1.65 7.94
CA LEU A 21 -6.00 -1.74 8.83
C LEU A 21 -4.69 -1.52 8.06
N LEU A 22 -4.52 -2.18 6.91
CA LEU A 22 -3.33 -2.06 6.07
C LEU A 22 -3.17 -0.65 5.49
N PHE A 23 -4.27 0.04 5.17
CA PHE A 23 -4.26 1.45 4.75
C PHE A 23 -3.64 2.35 5.84
N GLY A 24 -4.12 2.22 7.08
CA GLY A 24 -3.59 2.98 8.22
C GLY A 24 -2.13 2.61 8.52
N TYR A 25 -1.80 1.32 8.45
CA TYR A 25 -0.46 0.81 8.72
C TYR A 25 0.59 1.35 7.74
N ASP A 26 0.34 1.31 6.42
CA ASP A 26 1.28 1.83 5.41
C ASP A 26 1.64 3.30 5.65
N THR A 27 0.62 4.10 5.97
CA THR A 27 0.79 5.53 6.24
C THR A 27 1.58 5.77 7.53
N ALA A 28 1.33 4.99 8.57
CA ALA A 28 1.98 5.13 9.87
C ALA A 28 3.43 4.64 9.89
N VAL A 29 3.77 3.58 9.13
CA VAL A 29 5.15 3.05 9.11
C VAL A 29 6.12 4.06 8.52
N VAL A 30 5.74 4.73 7.43
CA VAL A 30 6.67 5.63 6.71
C VAL A 30 7.04 6.85 7.55
N SER A 31 6.10 7.38 8.33
CA SER A 31 6.38 8.53 9.22
C SER A 31 7.42 8.19 10.29
N GLY A 32 7.49 6.94 10.76
CA GLY A 32 8.52 6.47 11.68
C GLY A 32 9.91 6.29 11.04
N THR A 33 10.00 6.27 9.71
CA THR A 33 11.25 6.02 8.97
C THR A 33 11.90 7.27 8.37
N VAL A 34 11.25 8.43 8.46
CA VAL A 34 11.67 9.67 7.77
C VAL A 34 13.14 10.03 8.04
N GLY A 35 13.57 10.04 9.30
CA GLY A 35 14.97 10.37 9.65
C GLY A 35 15.99 9.35 9.15
N ALA A 36 15.62 8.06 9.09
CA ALA A 36 16.46 7.03 8.51
C ALA A 36 16.54 7.15 6.98
N LEU A 37 15.41 7.43 6.32
CA LEU A 37 15.36 7.68 4.87
C LEU A 37 16.17 8.92 4.49
N GLU A 38 16.10 9.98 5.29
CA GLU A 38 16.91 11.19 5.10
C GLU A 38 18.41 10.88 5.21
N SER A 39 18.81 10.25 6.31
CA SER A 39 20.23 9.93 6.57
C SER A 39 20.81 8.97 5.53
N PHE A 40 20.01 8.01 5.07
CA PHE A 40 20.45 7.02 4.10
C PHE A 40 20.34 7.50 2.66
N PHE A 41 19.20 8.02 2.20
CA PHE A 41 19.01 8.31 0.77
C PHE A 41 19.29 9.76 0.35
N ILE A 42 19.18 10.72 1.27
CA ILE A 42 19.13 12.15 0.94
C ILE A 42 20.46 12.84 1.25
N ILE A 43 20.94 12.75 2.50
CA ILE A 43 22.19 13.41 2.96
C ILE A 43 23.39 13.04 2.06
N PRO A 44 23.63 11.76 1.69
CA PRO A 44 24.79 11.40 0.87
C PRO A 44 24.81 12.02 -0.53
N ARG A 45 23.71 12.65 -0.98
CA ARG A 45 23.61 13.27 -2.31
C ARG A 45 24.15 14.71 -2.35
N GLY A 46 24.45 15.33 -1.20
CA GLY A 46 25.02 16.67 -1.14
C GLY A 46 24.16 17.76 -1.80
N LEU A 47 22.83 17.58 -1.74
CA LEU A 47 21.85 18.50 -2.30
C LEU A 47 21.74 19.78 -1.45
N ASP A 48 21.32 20.89 -2.06
CA ASP A 48 20.88 22.07 -1.33
C ASP A 48 19.65 21.75 -0.46
N GLU A 49 19.46 22.49 0.64
CA GLU A 49 18.40 22.26 1.62
C GLU A 49 17.00 22.17 0.98
N PHE A 50 16.70 23.06 0.02
CA PHE A 50 15.41 23.04 -0.66
C PHE A 50 15.20 21.75 -1.49
N ALA A 51 16.24 21.33 -2.20
CA ALA A 51 16.19 20.13 -3.04
C ALA A 51 16.17 18.84 -2.19
N ALA A 52 16.92 18.81 -1.08
CA ALA A 52 16.92 17.71 -0.13
C ALA A 52 15.53 17.50 0.50
N ASN A 53 14.92 18.56 1.02
CA ASN A 53 13.58 18.52 1.62
C ASN A 53 12.51 18.11 0.60
N SER A 54 12.59 18.63 -0.63
CA SER A 54 11.67 18.26 -1.71
C SER A 54 11.78 16.78 -2.07
N LEU A 55 13.00 16.24 -2.15
CA LEU A 55 13.24 14.84 -2.47
C LEU A 55 12.77 13.91 -1.34
N LEU A 56 13.03 14.27 -0.09
CA LEU A 56 12.53 13.54 1.08
C LEU A 56 11.00 13.52 1.11
N GLY A 57 10.36 14.68 0.92
CA GLY A 57 8.91 14.80 0.86
C GLY A 57 8.30 13.96 -0.26
N PHE A 58 8.91 13.96 -1.45
CA PHE A 58 8.48 13.10 -2.56
C PHE A 58 8.64 11.61 -2.23
N THR A 59 9.73 11.23 -1.58
CA THR A 59 10.01 9.84 -1.16
C THR A 59 8.96 9.33 -0.18
N VAL A 60 8.59 10.14 0.80
CA VAL A 60 7.58 9.81 1.82
C VAL A 60 6.18 9.75 1.20
N SER A 61 5.84 10.72 0.34
CA SER A 61 4.51 10.84 -0.28
C SER A 61 4.30 9.94 -1.50
N GLY A 62 5.32 9.26 -2.02
CA GLY A 62 5.25 8.46 -3.24
C GLY A 62 4.11 7.43 -3.25
N ALA A 63 3.75 6.82 -2.11
CA ALA A 63 2.63 5.88 -2.06
C ALA A 63 1.26 6.53 -2.34
N LEU A 64 1.09 7.83 -2.09
CA LEU A 64 -0.17 8.53 -2.39
C LEU A 64 -0.47 8.52 -3.88
N ILE A 65 0.57 8.60 -4.72
CA ILE A 65 0.43 8.47 -6.18
C ILE A 65 -0.15 7.08 -6.51
N GLY A 66 0.39 6.05 -5.87
CA GLY A 66 -0.14 4.69 -5.97
C GLY A 66 -1.59 4.59 -5.51
N CYS A 67 -1.94 5.20 -4.38
CA CYS A 67 -3.30 5.19 -3.84
C CYS A 67 -4.32 5.79 -4.82
N ILE A 68 -3.96 6.86 -5.53
CA ILE A 68 -4.81 7.47 -6.56
C ILE A 68 -5.05 6.47 -7.70
N ILE A 69 -3.98 5.84 -8.20
CA ILE A 69 -4.07 4.85 -9.28
C ILE A 69 -4.91 3.64 -8.84
N GLY A 70 -4.68 3.13 -7.63
CA GLY A 70 -5.43 2.03 -7.04
C GLY A 70 -6.92 2.37 -6.88
N GLY A 71 -7.23 3.56 -6.37
CA GLY A 71 -8.62 4.02 -6.18
C GLY A 71 -9.38 4.13 -7.50
N ILE A 72 -8.77 4.75 -8.52
CA ILE A 72 -9.38 4.90 -9.85
C ILE A 72 -9.57 3.54 -10.53
N SER A 73 -8.59 2.64 -10.43
CA SER A 73 -8.65 1.31 -11.04
C SER A 73 -9.55 0.33 -10.28
N GLY A 74 -9.89 0.62 -9.03
CA GLY A 74 -10.67 -0.26 -8.16
C GLY A 74 -12.01 -0.69 -8.77
N GLY A 75 -12.75 0.20 -9.42
CA GLY A 75 -14.03 -0.14 -10.05
C GLY A 75 -13.88 -1.16 -11.18
N LEU A 76 -12.83 -1.03 -11.99
CA LEU A 76 -12.51 -1.98 -13.06
C LEU A 76 -12.08 -3.33 -12.50
N VAL A 77 -11.26 -3.32 -11.44
CA VAL A 77 -10.82 -4.53 -10.73
C VAL A 77 -12.01 -5.26 -10.11
N ALA A 78 -12.91 -4.54 -9.44
CA ALA A 78 -14.13 -5.10 -8.85
C ALA A 78 -15.03 -5.78 -9.88
N LYS A 79 -15.14 -5.19 -11.09
CA LYS A 79 -15.92 -5.73 -12.20
C LYS A 79 -15.29 -6.96 -12.85
N LYS A 80 -13.96 -6.96 -13.06
CA LYS A 80 -13.25 -8.05 -13.79
C LYS A 80 -12.84 -9.21 -12.90
N LEU A 81 -12.25 -8.94 -11.73
CA LEU A 81 -11.70 -9.95 -10.84
C LEU A 81 -12.68 -10.31 -9.70
N GLY A 82 -13.67 -9.45 -9.44
CA GLY A 82 -14.51 -9.56 -8.26
C GLY A 82 -13.85 -8.94 -7.03
N ARG A 83 -14.65 -8.75 -5.97
CA ARG A 83 -14.22 -8.02 -4.76
C ARG A 83 -13.18 -8.81 -3.98
N LYS A 84 -13.45 -10.10 -3.72
CA LYS A 84 -12.54 -11.01 -3.00
C LYS A 84 -11.17 -11.11 -3.68
N ASN A 85 -11.13 -11.42 -4.97
CA ASN A 85 -9.86 -11.57 -5.67
C ASN A 85 -9.15 -10.22 -5.85
N GLY A 86 -9.90 -9.12 -5.97
CA GLY A 86 -9.34 -7.77 -5.93
C GLY A 86 -8.65 -7.46 -4.60
N MET A 87 -9.21 -7.87 -3.45
CA MET A 87 -8.55 -7.74 -2.14
C MET A 87 -7.30 -8.63 -2.04
N VAL A 88 -7.30 -9.83 -2.63
CA VAL A 88 -6.11 -10.69 -2.70
C VAL A 88 -5.01 -10.04 -3.55
N LEU A 89 -5.38 -9.42 -4.68
CA LEU A 89 -4.44 -8.64 -5.50
C LEU A 89 -3.86 -7.47 -4.70
N ALA A 90 -4.70 -6.71 -3.99
CA ALA A 90 -4.27 -5.61 -3.14
C ALA A 90 -3.26 -6.07 -2.06
N ALA A 91 -3.56 -7.18 -1.37
CA ALA A 91 -2.65 -7.77 -0.38
C ALA A 91 -1.32 -8.24 -1.01
N THR A 92 -1.36 -8.78 -2.23
CA THR A 92 -0.16 -9.20 -2.96
C THR A 92 0.73 -8.00 -3.32
N LEU A 93 0.14 -6.92 -3.83
CA LEU A 93 0.86 -5.68 -4.13
C LEU A 93 1.46 -5.06 -2.87
N PHE A 94 0.72 -5.05 -1.77
CA PHE A 94 1.21 -4.61 -0.47
C PHE A 94 2.41 -5.44 0.01
N LEU A 95 2.35 -6.77 -0.11
CA LEU A 95 3.46 -7.65 0.26
C LEU A 95 4.71 -7.39 -0.58
N ILE A 96 4.55 -7.25 -1.91
CA ILE A 96 5.66 -6.92 -2.82
C ILE A 96 6.29 -5.59 -2.43
N SER A 97 5.47 -4.58 -2.13
CA SER A 97 5.95 -3.28 -1.66
C SER A 97 6.67 -3.38 -0.33
N ALA A 98 6.16 -4.14 0.64
CA ALA A 98 6.80 -4.23 1.95
C ALA A 98 8.20 -4.85 1.85
N ILE A 99 8.34 -5.92 1.05
CA ILE A 99 9.63 -6.57 0.80
C ILE A 99 10.57 -5.63 0.04
N GLY A 100 10.08 -5.00 -1.04
CA GLY A 100 10.91 -4.09 -1.85
C GLY A 100 11.24 -2.77 -1.15
N SER A 101 10.43 -2.28 -0.24
CA SER A 101 10.78 -1.10 0.58
C SER A 101 11.80 -1.45 1.66
N ALA A 102 11.81 -2.69 2.16
CA ALA A 102 12.84 -3.16 3.09
C ALA A 102 14.17 -3.49 2.39
N ILE A 103 14.11 -4.01 1.16
CA ILE A 103 15.26 -4.42 0.34
C ILE A 103 15.12 -3.76 -1.06
N PRO A 104 15.37 -2.45 -1.19
CA PRO A 104 15.13 -1.70 -2.43
C PRO A 104 16.00 -2.12 -3.61
N GLU A 105 17.08 -2.85 -3.38
CA GLU A 105 17.91 -3.44 -4.43
C GLU A 105 17.29 -4.70 -5.08
N ILE A 106 16.29 -5.33 -4.44
CA ILE A 106 15.72 -6.59 -4.92
C ILE A 106 15.19 -6.44 -6.36
N GLY A 107 15.59 -7.32 -7.27
CA GLY A 107 15.16 -7.28 -8.68
C GLY A 107 15.81 -6.19 -9.56
N PHE A 108 16.61 -5.28 -8.99
CA PHE A 108 17.33 -4.24 -9.75
C PHE A 108 18.86 -4.38 -9.65
N ALA A 109 19.39 -4.89 -8.53
CA ALA A 109 20.81 -5.11 -8.30
C ALA A 109 21.04 -6.34 -7.41
N GLU A 110 22.32 -6.70 -7.19
CA GLU A 110 22.67 -7.76 -6.23
C GLU A 110 22.26 -7.37 -4.80
N ILE A 111 21.57 -8.29 -4.13
CA ILE A 111 21.12 -8.12 -2.74
C ILE A 111 22.34 -7.94 -1.85
N GLY A 112 22.41 -6.83 -1.11
CA GLY A 112 23.58 -6.46 -0.30
C GLY A 112 24.48 -5.39 -0.93
N SER A 113 24.20 -4.92 -2.16
CA SER A 113 24.84 -3.73 -2.75
C SER A 113 24.60 -2.47 -1.90
N GLY A 114 23.48 -2.42 -1.15
CA GLY A 114 23.28 -1.54 0.01
C GLY A 114 23.51 -0.05 -0.24
N SER A 115 23.39 0.41 -1.48
CA SER A 115 23.81 1.76 -1.86
C SER A 115 22.64 2.73 -1.92
N HIS A 116 22.91 3.97 -1.49
CA HIS A 116 21.98 5.10 -1.50
C HIS A 116 21.45 5.46 -2.91
N ILE A 117 21.98 4.83 -3.97
CA ILE A 117 21.50 4.96 -5.34
C ILE A 117 20.11 4.35 -5.57
N HIS A 118 19.64 3.42 -4.73
CA HIS A 118 18.38 2.69 -4.93
C HIS A 118 17.11 3.44 -4.47
N LEU A 119 17.20 4.76 -4.28
CA LEU A 119 16.05 5.60 -3.91
C LEU A 119 14.90 5.47 -4.91
N THR A 120 15.20 5.42 -6.21
CA THR A 120 14.17 5.28 -7.25
C THR A 120 13.42 3.96 -7.12
N SER A 121 14.13 2.86 -6.87
CA SER A 121 13.52 1.55 -6.65
C SER A 121 12.64 1.55 -5.39
N PHE A 122 13.10 2.17 -4.31
CA PHE A 122 12.29 2.37 -3.09
C PHE A 122 10.98 3.11 -3.38
N ILE A 123 11.03 4.20 -4.15
CA ILE A 123 9.85 4.98 -4.54
C ILE A 123 8.90 4.15 -5.41
N ILE A 124 9.43 3.34 -6.35
CA ILE A 124 8.63 2.44 -7.17
C ILE A 124 7.88 1.42 -6.31
N TYR A 125 8.57 0.81 -5.33
CA TYR A 125 7.92 -0.09 -4.38
C TYR A 125 6.82 0.60 -3.58
N ARG A 126 7.08 1.81 -3.07
CA ARG A 126 6.07 2.63 -2.39
C ARG A 126 4.84 2.89 -3.27
N ILE A 127 5.03 3.18 -4.55
CA ILE A 127 3.92 3.36 -5.50
C ILE A 127 3.14 2.05 -5.67
N ILE A 128 3.82 0.91 -5.83
CA ILE A 128 3.18 -0.41 -5.93
C ILE A 128 2.32 -0.71 -4.68
N GLY A 129 2.87 -0.45 -3.49
CA GLY A 129 2.16 -0.60 -2.22
C GLY A 129 0.95 0.31 -2.15
N GLY A 130 1.13 1.57 -2.55
CA GLY A 130 0.04 2.54 -2.67
C GLY A 130 -1.09 2.07 -3.57
N ILE A 131 -0.80 1.44 -4.71
CA ILE A 131 -1.83 0.86 -5.58
C ILE A 131 -2.63 -0.21 -4.83
N GLY A 132 -1.94 -1.11 -4.12
CA GLY A 132 -2.59 -2.10 -3.27
C GLY A 132 -3.48 -1.48 -2.19
N VAL A 133 -2.97 -0.46 -1.50
CA VAL A 133 -3.68 0.28 -0.45
C VAL A 133 -4.91 1.02 -1.01
N GLY A 134 -4.79 1.67 -2.17
CA GLY A 134 -5.91 2.33 -2.86
C GLY A 134 -6.98 1.36 -3.35
N LEU A 135 -6.58 0.17 -3.81
CA LEU A 135 -7.52 -0.90 -4.14
C LEU A 135 -8.25 -1.40 -2.89
N ALA A 136 -7.51 -1.65 -1.80
CA ALA A 136 -8.08 -2.14 -0.55
C ALA A 136 -9.08 -1.14 0.07
N SER A 137 -8.80 0.16 0.02
CA SER A 137 -9.67 1.21 0.57
C SER A 137 -11.02 1.30 -0.13
N MET A 138 -11.08 0.99 -1.43
CA MET A 138 -12.34 0.95 -2.19
C MET A 138 -13.04 -0.42 -2.09
N LEU A 139 -12.28 -1.52 -2.22
CA LEU A 139 -12.84 -2.87 -2.32
C LEU A 139 -13.35 -3.41 -0.98
N SER A 140 -12.70 -3.06 0.14
CA SER A 140 -13.09 -3.56 1.47
C SER A 140 -14.49 -3.08 1.89
N PRO A 141 -14.81 -1.77 1.88
CA PRO A 141 -16.16 -1.32 2.22
C PRO A 141 -17.20 -1.80 1.21
N MET A 142 -16.85 -1.90 -0.08
CA MET A 142 -17.74 -2.45 -1.12
C MET A 142 -18.08 -3.92 -0.85
N TYR A 143 -17.09 -4.74 -0.51
CA TYR A 143 -17.31 -6.14 -0.17
C TYR A 143 -18.18 -6.30 1.07
N ILE A 144 -17.95 -5.49 2.11
CA ILE A 144 -18.77 -5.50 3.32
C ILE A 144 -20.21 -5.11 2.99
N ALA A 145 -20.42 -4.05 2.20
CA ALA A 145 -21.75 -3.58 1.82
C ALA A 145 -22.56 -4.62 1.02
N GLU A 146 -21.89 -5.42 0.20
CA GLU A 146 -22.55 -6.48 -0.58
C GLU A 146 -22.86 -7.75 0.21
N MET A 147 -22.10 -8.02 1.27
CA MET A 147 -22.29 -9.19 2.12
C MET A 147 -23.17 -8.91 3.34
N ALA A 148 -23.32 -7.63 3.72
CA ALA A 148 -24.14 -7.22 4.86
C ALA A 148 -25.64 -7.43 4.56
N PRO A 149 -26.42 -7.94 5.54
CA PRO A 149 -27.86 -8.03 5.41
C PRO A 149 -28.46 -6.61 5.39
N ALA A 150 -29.44 -6.37 4.51
CA ALA A 150 -30.04 -5.04 4.29
C ALA A 150 -30.69 -4.39 5.53
N GLU A 151 -30.90 -5.16 6.59
CA GLU A 151 -31.46 -4.71 7.87
C GLU A 151 -30.41 -4.06 8.81
N LYS A 152 -29.14 -3.94 8.37
CA LYS A 152 -28.02 -3.44 9.18
C LYS A 152 -27.17 -2.39 8.47
#